data_AF-A0A7J2H7V7-F1
#
_entry.id   AF-A0A7J2H7V7-F1
#
_cell.length_a   1.000
_cell.length_b   1.000
_cell.length_c   1.000
_cell.angle_alpha   90.00
_cell.angle_beta   90.00
_cell.angle_gamma   90.00
#
_symmetry.space_group_name_H-M   'P 1'
#
loop_
_entity.id
_entity.type
_entity.pdbx_description
1 polymer ?
#
loop_
_entity_poly.entity_id
_entity_poly.type
_entity_poly.pdbx_seq_one_letter_code
_entity_poly.pdbx_strand_id
1 'polypeptide(L)'
;AMESELAPIIILASNRGFAKIRGTDLVSPHGVPLDLLDRLLIIETRPYTREEVMEIIRIRAREEGVELSDEALEKLTEVGVDRSLRYAVQLLTPARVLASRRGASRVEVEDVEGAVKLFVSVKESAEYLKQLEEQFLK
;
A
#
# COMPACT_ATOMS: atom_id res chain seq x y z
N ALA A 1 18.11 17.02 -22.36
CA ALA A 1 18.16 15.64 -21.81
C ALA A 1 16.96 14.82 -22.28
N MET A 2 15.72 15.23 -22.00
CA MET A 2 14.51 14.57 -22.57
C MET A 2 14.36 14.77 -24.09
N GLU A 3 14.98 15.81 -24.64
CA GLU A 3 14.95 16.15 -26.07
C GLU A 3 16.07 15.47 -26.87
N SER A 4 16.86 14.60 -26.24
CA SER A 4 17.89 13.83 -26.93
C SER A 4 17.23 12.74 -27.78
N GLU A 5 17.76 12.48 -28.98
CA GLU A 5 17.28 11.38 -29.84
C GLU A 5 17.39 10.01 -29.15
N LEU A 6 18.34 9.85 -28.23
CA LEU A 6 18.56 8.62 -27.47
C LEU A 6 17.90 8.66 -26.08
N ALA A 7 16.97 9.58 -25.84
CA ALA A 7 16.24 9.64 -24.58
C ALA A 7 15.35 8.39 -24.43
N PRO A 8 15.41 7.67 -23.28
CA PRO A 8 14.53 6.53 -23.04
C PRO A 8 13.09 6.99 -22.79
N ILE A 9 12.14 6.04 -22.84
CA ILE A 9 10.77 6.29 -22.37
C ILE A 9 10.82 6.55 -20.86
N ILE A 10 10.32 7.71 -20.45
CA ILE A 10 10.26 8.11 -19.04
C ILE A 10 8.84 7.90 -18.54
N ILE A 11 8.70 7.02 -17.54
CA ILE A 11 7.43 6.80 -16.83
C ILE A 11 7.55 7.44 -15.45
N LEU A 12 6.64 8.38 -15.17
CA LEU A 12 6.53 9.06 -13.88
C LEU A 12 5.25 8.60 -13.18
N ALA A 13 5.30 8.54 -11.85
CA ALA A 13 4.12 8.27 -11.03
C ALA A 13 4.08 9.29 -9.88
N SER A 14 2.89 9.85 -9.63
CA SER A 14 2.64 10.76 -8.51
C SER A 14 1.37 10.37 -7.81
N ASN A 15 1.42 10.30 -6.48
CA ASN A 15 0.27 10.16 -5.60
C ASN A 15 -0.16 11.51 -4.99
N ARG A 16 0.33 12.62 -5.53
CA ARG A 16 0.01 13.98 -5.07
C ARG A 16 -0.90 14.66 -6.08
N GLY A 17 -1.96 15.31 -5.59
CA GLY A 17 -2.75 16.26 -6.38
C GLY A 17 -1.98 17.56 -6.58
N PHE A 18 -2.48 18.69 -6.07
CA PHE A 18 -1.71 19.94 -6.08
C PHE A 18 -0.60 19.92 -5.04
N ALA A 19 0.61 20.31 -5.44
CA ALA A 19 1.76 20.37 -4.55
C ALA A 19 2.69 21.52 -4.93
N LYS A 20 3.45 22.01 -3.93
CA LYS A 20 4.51 23.01 -4.12
C LYS A 20 5.65 22.39 -4.96
N ILE A 21 6.08 23.09 -6.00
CA ILE A 21 7.27 22.72 -6.77
C ILE A 21 8.49 22.90 -5.86
N ARG A 22 9.30 21.85 -5.73
CA ARG A 22 10.47 21.90 -4.84
C ARG A 22 11.43 23.00 -5.33
N GLY A 23 11.80 23.90 -4.41
CA GLY A 23 12.71 25.01 -4.70
C GLY A 23 12.04 26.30 -5.18
N THR A 24 10.71 26.35 -5.31
CA THR A 24 9.96 27.58 -5.62
C THR A 24 8.75 27.72 -4.71
N ASP A 25 8.10 28.89 -4.70
CA ASP A 25 6.85 29.14 -3.96
C ASP A 25 5.57 28.81 -4.76
N LEU A 26 5.72 28.21 -5.94
CA LEU A 26 4.62 27.92 -6.84
C LEU A 26 3.98 26.56 -6.54
N VAL A 27 2.65 26.51 -6.58
CA VAL A 27 1.85 25.27 -6.46
C VAL A 27 1.37 24.85 -7.85
N SER A 28 1.53 23.58 -8.18
CA SER A 28 1.21 23.01 -9.50
C SER A 28 0.66 21.59 -9.36
N PRO A 29 -0.12 21.08 -10.34
CA PRO A 29 -0.49 19.67 -10.38
C PRO A 29 0.74 18.76 -10.26
N HIS A 30 0.63 17.74 -9.40
CA HIS A 30 1.69 16.79 -9.06
C HIS A 30 2.99 17.40 -8.50
N GLY A 31 3.05 18.72 -8.28
CA GLY A 31 4.27 19.44 -7.89
C GLY A 31 5.30 19.55 -9.00
N VAL A 32 4.85 19.46 -10.26
CA VAL A 32 5.69 19.47 -11.47
C VAL A 32 5.54 20.82 -12.20
N PRO A 33 6.61 21.39 -12.79
CA PRO A 33 6.49 22.58 -13.62
C PRO A 33 5.48 22.42 -14.77
N LEU A 34 4.73 23.48 -15.08
CA LEU A 34 3.65 23.45 -16.09
C LEU A 34 4.18 23.09 -17.48
N ASP A 35 5.36 23.57 -17.84
CA ASP A 35 6.05 23.27 -19.11
C ASP A 35 6.37 21.78 -19.28
N LEU A 36 6.63 21.07 -18.18
CA LEU A 36 6.82 19.63 -18.21
C LEU A 36 5.46 18.91 -18.27
N LEU A 37 4.44 19.37 -17.54
CA LEU A 37 3.10 18.78 -17.56
C LEU A 37 2.47 18.78 -18.95
N ASP A 38 2.63 19.87 -19.70
CA ASP A 38 2.11 19.99 -21.08
C ASP A 38 2.71 18.97 -22.06
N ARG A 39 3.84 18.35 -21.68
CA ARG A 39 4.57 17.36 -22.47
C ARG A 39 4.31 15.92 -22.03
N LEU A 40 3.49 15.70 -21.00
CA LEU A 40 3.22 14.38 -20.44
C LEU A 40 1.86 13.83 -20.92
N LEU A 41 1.83 12.53 -21.20
CA LEU A 41 0.59 11.79 -21.27
C LEU A 41 0.18 11.37 -19.85
N ILE A 42 -0.93 11.92 -19.36
CA ILE A 42 -1.44 11.61 -18.02
C ILE A 42 -2.39 10.40 -18.11
N ILE A 43 -2.11 9.37 -17.32
CA ILE A 43 -2.95 8.18 -17.18
C ILE A 43 -3.36 8.07 -15.71
N GLU A 44 -4.66 8.13 -15.45
CA GLU A 44 -5.21 8.03 -14.10
C GLU A 44 -5.45 6.59 -13.68
N THR A 45 -4.95 6.21 -12.52
CA THR A 45 -5.29 4.94 -11.87
C THR A 45 -6.50 5.13 -10.96
N ARG A 46 -7.41 4.15 -10.94
CA ARG A 46 -8.55 4.13 -10.03
C ARG A 46 -8.27 3.23 -8.83
N PRO A 47 -8.88 3.50 -7.65
CA PRO A 47 -8.85 2.56 -6.54
C PRO A 47 -9.43 1.20 -6.96
N TYR A 48 -8.83 0.12 -6.45
CA TYR A 48 -9.31 -1.24 -6.69
C TYR A 48 -10.66 -1.48 -6.02
N THR A 49 -11.50 -2.31 -6.64
CA THR A 49 -12.71 -2.85 -6.01
C THR A 49 -12.35 -3.93 -4.98
N ARG A 50 -13.32 -4.35 -4.16
CA ARG A 50 -13.11 -5.42 -3.18
C ARG A 50 -12.68 -6.72 -3.86
N GLU A 51 -13.31 -7.04 -4.99
CA GLU A 51 -13.04 -8.25 -5.77
C GLU A 51 -11.63 -8.23 -6.36
N GLU A 52 -11.18 -7.07 -6.85
CA GLU A 52 -9.82 -6.88 -7.35
C GLU A 52 -8.79 -6.99 -6.22
N VAL A 53 -9.07 -6.43 -5.04
CA VAL A 53 -8.22 -6.57 -3.84
C VAL A 53 -8.07 -8.05 -3.46
N MET A 54 -9.18 -8.78 -3.39
CA MET A 54 -9.17 -10.20 -3.06
C MET A 54 -8.32 -11.00 -4.06
N GLU A 55 -8.50 -10.75 -5.37
CA GLU A 55 -7.76 -11.45 -6.41
C GLU A 55 -6.26 -11.14 -6.34
N ILE A 56 -5.88 -9.87 -6.12
CA ILE A 56 -4.48 -9.51 -5.94
C ILE A 56 -3.87 -10.22 -4.73
N ILE A 57 -4.57 -10.26 -3.59
CA ILE A 57 -4.09 -10.96 -2.38
C ILE A 57 -3.95 -12.46 -2.66
N ARG A 58 -4.90 -13.08 -3.36
CA ARG A 58 -4.84 -14.50 -3.76
C ARG A 58 -3.63 -14.79 -4.62
N ILE A 59 -3.36 -13.97 -5.63
CA ILE A 59 -2.17 -14.10 -6.49
C ILE A 59 -0.90 -13.96 -5.67
N ARG A 60 -0.81 -12.96 -4.79
CA ARG A 60 0.37 -12.74 -3.93
C ARG A 60 0.61 -13.89 -2.96
N ALA A 61 -0.44 -14.40 -2.32
CA ALA A 61 -0.34 -15.57 -1.45
C ALA A 61 0.22 -16.78 -2.21
N ARG A 62 -0.25 -17.01 -3.44
CA ARG A 62 0.27 -18.08 -4.30
C ARG A 62 1.73 -17.86 -4.69
N GLU A 63 2.13 -16.64 -5.07
CA GLU A 63 3.51 -16.30 -5.40
C GLU A 63 4.47 -16.49 -4.20
N GLU A 64 4.02 -16.14 -2.99
CA GLU A 64 4.80 -16.25 -1.76
C GLU A 64 4.77 -17.67 -1.13
N GLY A 65 4.01 -18.60 -1.72
CA GLY A 65 3.82 -19.96 -1.20
C GLY A 65 3.12 -19.97 0.16
N VAL A 66 2.13 -19.09 0.34
CA VAL A 66 1.30 -19.00 1.55
C VAL A 66 -0.04 -19.66 1.26
N GLU A 67 -0.34 -20.77 1.93
CA GLU A 67 -1.65 -21.42 1.86
C GLU A 67 -2.62 -20.69 2.78
N LEU A 68 -3.69 -20.12 2.22
CA LEU A 68 -4.74 -19.42 2.97
C LEU A 68 -6.01 -20.29 3.07
N SER A 69 -6.76 -20.16 4.17
CA SER A 69 -8.19 -20.50 4.16
C SER A 69 -9.02 -19.45 3.42
N ASP A 70 -10.20 -19.84 2.94
CA ASP A 70 -11.09 -18.92 2.23
C ASP A 70 -11.55 -17.80 3.17
N GLU A 71 -11.76 -18.15 4.43
CA GLU A 71 -12.07 -17.22 5.52
C GLU A 71 -10.90 -16.28 5.83
N ALA A 72 -9.65 -16.78 5.83
CA ALA A 72 -8.47 -15.94 6.00
C ALA A 72 -8.28 -14.97 4.83
N LEU A 73 -8.56 -15.41 3.59
CA LEU A 73 -8.54 -14.55 2.41
C LEU A 73 -9.60 -13.46 2.48
N GLU A 74 -10.83 -13.80 2.90
CA GLU A 74 -11.90 -12.82 3.13
C GLU A 74 -11.45 -11.79 4.18
N LYS A 75 -10.84 -12.26 5.28
CA LYS A 75 -10.37 -11.37 6.34
C LYS A 75 -9.26 -10.43 5.88
N LEU A 76 -8.28 -10.94 5.13
CA LEU A 76 -7.23 -10.12 4.54
C LEU A 76 -7.79 -9.10 3.53
N THR A 77 -8.84 -9.47 2.80
CA THR A 77 -9.55 -8.58 1.88
C THR A 77 -10.22 -7.44 2.63
N GLU A 78 -10.92 -7.72 3.74
CA GLU A 78 -11.46 -6.67 4.62
C GLU A 78 -10.38 -5.70 5.09
N VAL A 79 -9.27 -6.24 5.57
CA VAL A 79 -8.11 -5.44 6.03
C VAL A 79 -7.53 -4.60 4.88
N GLY A 80 -7.47 -5.15 3.67
CA GLY A 80 -6.98 -4.48 2.48
C GLY A 80 -7.85 -3.30 2.04
N VAL A 81 -9.17 -3.45 2.18
CA VAL A 81 -10.16 -2.40 1.85
C VAL A 81 -10.20 -1.32 2.94
N ASP A 82 -10.21 -1.69 4.22
CA ASP A 82 -10.30 -0.73 5.33
C ASP A 82 -9.01 0.09 5.53
N ARG A 83 -7.84 -0.55 5.29
CA ARG A 83 -6.53 0.05 5.56
C ARG A 83 -5.76 0.34 4.27
N SER A 84 -5.16 -0.69 3.69
CA SER A 84 -4.52 -0.61 2.36
C SER A 84 -4.15 -2.00 1.85
N LEU A 85 -4.18 -2.18 0.53
CA LEU A 85 -3.70 -3.38 -0.14
C LEU A 85 -2.24 -3.72 0.23
N ARG A 86 -1.36 -2.70 0.32
CA ARG A 86 0.05 -2.90 0.72
C ARG A 86 0.15 -3.56 2.09
N TYR A 87 -0.62 -3.06 3.06
CA TYR A 87 -0.61 -3.60 4.40
C TYR A 87 -1.14 -5.04 4.44
N ALA A 88 -2.25 -5.33 3.76
CA ALA A 88 -2.78 -6.70 3.68
C ALA A 88 -1.77 -7.69 3.07
N VAL A 89 -1.07 -7.32 2.00
CA VAL A 89 -0.02 -8.16 1.41
C VAL A 89 1.15 -8.35 2.38
N GLN A 90 1.58 -7.30 3.08
CA GLN A 90 2.64 -7.40 4.08
C GLN A 90 2.28 -8.32 5.25
N LEU A 91 0.99 -8.54 5.53
CA LEU A 91 0.53 -9.46 6.58
C LEU A 91 0.61 -10.94 6.20
N LEU A 92 0.76 -11.29 4.91
CA LEU A 92 0.82 -12.69 4.45
C LEU A 92 1.98 -13.45 5.11
N THR A 93 3.17 -12.86 5.10
CA THR A 93 4.38 -13.45 5.69
C THR A 93 4.25 -13.64 7.22
N PRO A 94 3.91 -12.62 8.04
CA PRO A 94 3.76 -12.81 9.48
C PRO A 94 2.60 -13.76 9.83
N ALA A 95 1.48 -13.74 9.08
CA ALA A 95 0.40 -14.70 9.28
C ALA A 95 0.86 -16.14 9.01
N ARG A 96 1.67 -16.39 7.97
CA ARG A 96 2.31 -17.70 7.73
C ARG A 96 3.21 -18.13 8.89
N VAL A 97 4.00 -17.21 9.45
CA VAL A 97 4.87 -17.49 10.59
C VAL A 97 4.06 -17.87 11.84
N LEU A 98 2.93 -17.19 12.08
CA LEU A 98 2.02 -17.51 13.17
C LEU A 98 1.37 -18.89 12.98
N ALA A 99 0.88 -19.19 11.78
CA ALA A 99 0.35 -20.51 11.45
C ALA A 99 1.39 -21.62 11.67
N SER A 100 2.61 -21.39 11.18
CA SER A 100 3.73 -22.33 11.35
C SER A 100 4.08 -22.55 12.83
N ARG A 101 4.03 -21.49 13.66
CA ARG A 101 4.25 -21.59 15.11
C ARG A 101 3.16 -22.39 15.82
N ARG A 102 1.92 -22.33 15.33
CA ARG A 102 0.79 -23.15 15.78
C ARG A 102 0.87 -24.59 15.27
N GLY A 103 1.78 -24.90 14.36
CA GLY A 103 1.95 -26.21 13.75
C GLY A 103 1.05 -26.45 12.53
N ALA A 104 0.44 -25.40 11.98
CA ALA A 104 -0.39 -25.46 10.77
C ALA A 104 0.40 -25.00 9.54
N SER A 105 0.21 -25.67 8.40
CA SER A 105 0.74 -25.22 7.10
C SER A 105 -0.14 -24.16 6.44
N ARG A 106 -1.44 -24.18 6.76
CA ARG A 106 -2.46 -23.26 6.25
C ARG A 106 -2.71 -22.14 7.26
N VAL A 107 -2.73 -20.91 6.75
CA VAL A 107 -3.09 -19.70 7.50
C VAL A 107 -4.61 -19.64 7.67
N GLU A 108 -5.02 -19.50 8.92
CA GLU A 108 -6.42 -19.33 9.31
C GLU A 108 -6.69 -17.89 9.78
N VAL A 109 -7.95 -17.56 10.02
CA VAL A 109 -8.39 -16.22 10.47
C VAL A 109 -7.65 -15.78 11.74
N GLU A 110 -7.43 -16.69 12.70
CA GLU A 110 -6.72 -16.40 13.95
C GLU A 110 -5.28 -15.93 13.73
N ASP A 111 -4.60 -16.43 12.70
CA ASP A 111 -3.23 -16.06 12.36
C ASP A 111 -3.20 -14.66 11.74
N VAL A 112 -4.20 -14.32 10.91
CA VAL A 112 -4.38 -12.99 10.32
C VAL A 112 -4.69 -11.96 11.41
N GLU A 113 -5.61 -12.26 12.32
CA GLU A 113 -5.95 -11.38 13.45
C GLU A 113 -4.76 -11.18 14.39
N GLY A 114 -4.01 -12.26 14.64
CA GLY A 114 -2.75 -12.20 15.39
C GLY A 114 -1.73 -11.27 14.73
N ALA A 115 -1.56 -11.37 13.40
CA ALA A 115 -0.66 -10.50 12.65
C ALA A 115 -1.12 -9.03 12.69
N VAL A 116 -2.42 -8.77 12.49
CA VAL A 116 -3.02 -7.44 12.59
C VAL A 116 -2.78 -6.79 13.95
N LYS A 117 -2.89 -7.57 15.03
CA LYS A 117 -2.66 -7.08 16.39
C LYS A 117 -1.20 -6.73 16.66
N LEU A 118 -0.25 -7.43 16.04
CA LEU A 118 1.19 -7.23 16.24
C LEU A 118 1.77 -6.12 15.35
N PHE A 119 1.27 -5.97 14.13
CA PHE A 119 1.80 -5.04 13.15
C PHE A 119 0.79 -3.93 12.87
N VAL A 120 1.06 -2.73 13.38
CA VAL A 120 0.16 -1.57 13.25
C VAL A 120 0.19 -1.02 11.82
N SER A 121 -0.96 -0.64 11.28
CA SER A 121 -1.03 0.03 9.97
C SER A 121 -0.61 1.51 10.06
N VAL A 122 -0.27 2.13 8.92
CA VAL A 122 0.11 3.56 8.88
C VAL A 122 -1.00 4.46 9.44
N LYS A 123 -2.27 4.12 9.16
CA LYS A 123 -3.45 4.87 9.64
C LYS A 123 -3.54 4.82 11.16
N GLU A 124 -3.50 3.62 11.74
CA GLU A 124 -3.53 3.43 13.20
C GLU A 124 -2.31 4.04 13.88
N SER A 125 -1.12 3.94 13.27
CA SER A 125 0.11 4.54 13.80
C SER A 125 0.01 6.07 13.85
N ALA A 126 -0.56 6.70 12.83
CA ALA A 126 -0.80 8.15 12.83
C ALA A 126 -1.84 8.56 13.88
N GLU A 127 -2.89 7.77 14.09
CA GLU A 127 -3.88 8.02 15.15
C GLU A 127 -3.28 7.86 16.55
N TYR A 128 -2.46 6.84 16.76
CA TYR A 128 -1.73 6.62 18.02
C TYR A 128 -0.79 7.79 18.35
N LEU A 129 -0.07 8.31 17.36
CA LEU A 129 0.79 9.48 17.53
C LEU A 129 0.02 10.74 17.92
N LYS A 130 -1.18 10.97 17.34
CA LYS A 130 -2.03 12.10 17.73
C LYS A 130 -2.51 12.00 19.18
N GLN A 131 -2.80 10.80 19.67
CA GLN A 131 -3.24 10.60 21.06
C GLN A 131 -2.10 10.83 22.07
N LEU A 132 -0.86 10.60 21.65
CA LEU A 132 0.34 10.75 22.47
C LEU A 132 1.14 12.00 22.14
N GLU A 133 0.53 12.95 21.43
CA GLU A 133 1.16 14.18 20.96
C GLU A 133 1.83 14.95 22.12
N GLU A 134 1.20 14.97 23.30
CA GLU A 134 1.76 15.57 24.54
C GLU A 134 2.98 14.84 25.11
N GLN A 135 3.15 13.55 24.85
CA GLN A 135 4.27 12.75 25.37
C GLN A 135 5.47 12.73 24.42
N PHE A 136 5.23 12.88 23.11
CA PHE A 136 6.28 12.87 22.08
C PHE A 136 6.80 14.27 21.72
N LEU A 137 6.02 15.33 21.94
CA LEU A 137 6.50 16.71 21.81
C LEU A 137 7.09 17.20 23.14
N LYS A 138 8.38 16.90 23.35
CA LYS A 138 9.28 17.63 24.25
C LYS A 138 10.51 18.11 23.48
#